data_AF-A0A1H3GY19-F1
#
_entry.id   AF-A0A1H3GY19-F1
#
_cell.length_a   1.000
_cell.length_b   1.000
_cell.length_c   1.000
_cell.angle_alpha   90.00
_cell.angle_beta   90.00
_cell.angle_gamma   90.00
#
_symmetry.space_group_name_H-M   'P 1'
#
loop_
_entity.id
_entity.type
_entity.pdbx_description
1 polymer ?
#
loop_
_entity_poly.entity_id
_entity_poly.type
_entity_poly.pdbx_seq_one_letter_code
_entity_poly.pdbx_strand_id
1 'polypeptide(L)'
;MKKVLSLVLICVLMLGIVACGKDKRTLKYISPTGKHTIYVEYDSDSRPSVKYRGEEIWSATGSGYPEEVTYDVTWIDNDTVKLYYSKDGKSSDEIVLYLGNLESE
;
A
#
# COMPACT_ATOMS: atom_id res chain seq x y z
N MET A 1 -0.36 -24.32 -40.87
CA MET A 1 -1.08 -23.18 -40.24
C MET A 1 -1.79 -23.54 -38.94
N LYS A 2 -2.52 -24.67 -38.84
CA LYS A 2 -3.23 -25.10 -37.61
C LYS A 2 -2.36 -25.24 -36.34
N LYS A 3 -1.11 -25.72 -36.48
CA LYS A 3 -0.16 -25.91 -35.37
C LYS A 3 0.35 -24.58 -34.77
N VAL A 4 0.48 -23.55 -35.60
CA VAL A 4 0.93 -22.21 -35.16
C VAL A 4 -0.20 -21.48 -34.43
N LEU A 5 -1.43 -21.59 -34.94
CA LEU A 5 -2.63 -21.04 -34.29
C LEU A 5 -2.87 -21.68 -32.91
N SER A 6 -2.65 -22.99 -32.78
CA SER A 6 -2.77 -23.71 -31.51
C SER A 6 -1.73 -23.31 -30.49
N LEU A 7 -0.52 -22.96 -30.93
CA LEU A 7 0.58 -22.55 -30.04
C LEU A 7 0.34 -21.13 -29.50
N VAL A 8 -0.17 -20.22 -30.34
CA VAL A 8 -0.58 -18.86 -29.93
C VAL A 8 -1.72 -18.90 -28.92
N LEU A 9 -2.70 -19.79 -29.09
CA LEU A 9 -3.82 -19.93 -28.16
C LEU A 9 -3.36 -20.40 -26.76
N ILE A 10 -2.38 -21.29 -26.69
CA ILE A 10 -1.78 -21.77 -25.44
C ILE A 10 -0.97 -20.66 -24.76
N CYS A 11 -0.23 -19.84 -25.52
CA CYS A 11 0.49 -18.69 -24.96
C CYS A 11 -0.46 -17.62 -24.40
N VAL A 12 -1.61 -17.37 -25.05
CA VAL A 12 -2.63 -16.43 -24.56
C VAL A 12 -3.32 -16.95 -23.30
N LEU A 13 -3.55 -18.26 -23.19
CA LEU A 13 -4.12 -18.89 -21.98
C LEU A 13 -3.15 -18.87 -20.79
N MET A 14 -1.84 -19.00 -21.02
CA MET A 14 -0.81 -18.94 -19.97
C MET A 14 -0.59 -17.52 -19.42
N LEU A 15 -0.89 -16.47 -20.21
CA LEU A 15 -0.85 -15.08 -19.76
C LEU A 15 -2.05 -14.70 -18.85
N GLY A 16 -3.14 -15.49 -18.87
CA GLY A 16 -4.35 -15.22 -18.10
C GLY A 16 -4.32 -15.64 -16.62
N ILE A 17 -3.26 -16.30 -16.15
CA ILE A 17 -3.24 -16.95 -14.81
C ILE A 17 -2.58 -16.06 -13.73
N VAL A 18 -2.01 -14.90 -14.05
CA VAL A 18 -1.26 -14.06 -13.08
C VAL A 18 -2.11 -12.99 -12.39
N ALA A 19 -3.39 -13.25 -12.13
CA ALA A 19 -4.23 -12.36 -11.34
C ALA A 19 -5.01 -13.13 -10.27
N CYS A 20 -4.30 -13.94 -9.48
CA CYS A 20 -4.81 -14.48 -8.23
C CYS A 20 -3.98 -13.89 -7.08
N GLY A 21 -3.92 -12.56 -7.01
CA GLY A 21 -3.43 -11.87 -5.83
C GLY A 21 -4.63 -11.57 -4.94
N LYS A 22 -4.65 -12.14 -3.74
CA LYS A 22 -5.60 -11.70 -2.69
C LYS A 22 -5.56 -10.18 -2.65
N ASP A 23 -6.70 -9.53 -2.84
CA ASP A 23 -6.83 -8.07 -2.91
C ASP A 23 -6.33 -7.43 -1.62
N LYS A 24 -5.02 -7.20 -1.52
CA LYS A 24 -4.44 -6.36 -0.49
C LYS A 24 -4.88 -4.94 -0.81
N ARG A 25 -5.79 -4.42 0.01
CA ARG A 25 -6.25 -3.05 -0.12
C ARG A 25 -5.02 -2.15 -0.01
N THR A 26 -4.73 -1.41 -1.06
CA THR A 26 -3.54 -0.56 -1.16
C THR A 26 -3.98 0.84 -1.54
N LEU A 27 -3.61 1.82 -0.71
CA LEU A 27 -3.93 3.23 -0.92
C LEU A 27 -2.64 3.99 -1.21
N LYS A 28 -2.66 4.82 -2.26
CA LYS A 28 -1.51 5.61 -2.71
C LYS A 28 -1.68 7.06 -2.28
N TYR A 29 -0.63 7.62 -1.67
CA TYR A 29 -0.59 9.04 -1.28
C TYR A 29 0.66 9.70 -1.83
N ILE A 30 0.49 10.88 -2.42
CA ILE A 30 1.55 11.63 -3.10
C ILE A 30 1.76 12.94 -2.34
N SER A 31 3.02 13.27 -2.07
CA SER A 31 3.42 14.53 -1.42
C SER A 31 2.97 15.76 -2.20
N PRO A 32 2.87 16.95 -1.57
CA PRO A 32 2.42 18.17 -2.22
C PRO A 32 3.21 18.56 -3.48
N THR A 33 4.51 18.30 -3.52
CA THR A 33 5.36 18.54 -4.71
C THR A 33 5.39 17.38 -5.70
N GLY A 34 4.83 16.23 -5.34
CA GLY A 34 4.92 15.00 -6.15
C GLY A 34 6.23 14.22 -6.02
N LYS A 35 7.22 14.71 -5.25
CA LYS A 35 8.54 14.07 -5.09
C LYS A 35 8.45 12.73 -4.36
N HIS A 36 7.63 12.65 -3.31
CA HIS A 36 7.45 11.46 -2.48
C HIS A 36 6.09 10.81 -2.76
N THR A 37 6.09 9.49 -2.79
CA THR A 37 4.88 8.66 -2.84
C THR A 37 4.99 7.59 -1.77
N ILE A 38 3.98 7.49 -0.91
CA ILE A 38 3.84 6.39 0.03
C ILE A 38 2.65 5.50 -0.36
N TYR A 39 2.69 4.26 0.07
CA TYR A 39 1.62 3.29 -0.07
C TYR A 39 1.21 2.79 1.30
N VAL A 40 -0.07 2.87 1.61
CA VAL A 40 -0.64 2.24 2.81
C VAL A 40 -1.29 0.93 2.36
N GLU A 41 -0.71 -0.18 2.76
CA GLU A 41 -1.20 -1.53 2.44
C GLU A 41 -1.88 -2.14 3.67
N TYR A 42 -2.99 -2.83 3.45
CA TYR A 42 -3.70 -3.60 4.47
C TYR A 42 -3.59 -5.08 4.17
N ASP A 43 -3.24 -5.88 5.18
CA ASP A 43 -3.27 -7.33 5.06
C ASP A 43 -4.69 -7.90 5.25
N SER A 44 -4.82 -9.24 5.24
CA SER A 44 -6.10 -9.92 5.38
C SER A 44 -6.79 -9.70 6.73
N ASP A 45 -6.04 -9.25 7.74
CA ASP A 45 -6.54 -8.98 9.08
C ASP A 45 -6.69 -7.46 9.33
N SER A 46 -6.76 -6.69 8.24
CA SER A 46 -6.89 -5.23 8.24
C SER A 46 -5.74 -4.49 8.95
N ARG A 47 -4.55 -5.10 9.09
CA ARG A 47 -3.39 -4.41 9.66
C ARG A 47 -2.73 -3.51 8.62
N PRO A 48 -2.54 -2.21 8.91
CA PRO A 48 -1.87 -1.29 8.00
C PRO A 48 -0.34 -1.48 8.05
N SER A 49 0.28 -1.25 6.91
CA SER A 49 1.72 -1.04 6.74
C SER A 49 1.94 0.12 5.79
N VAL A 50 3.00 0.88 6.00
CA VAL A 50 3.40 1.99 5.14
C VAL A 50 4.66 1.60 4.40
N LYS A 51 4.59 1.71 3.07
CA LYS A 51 5.74 1.54 2.19
C LYS A 51 6.15 2.83 1.53
N TYR A 52 7.45 3.02 1.43
CA TYR A 52 8.09 4.10 0.68
C TYR A 52 9.20 3.48 -0.18
N ARG A 53 9.23 3.81 -1.48
CA ARG A 53 10.19 3.23 -2.45
C ARG A 53 10.24 1.70 -2.51
N GLY A 54 9.13 1.04 -2.18
CA GLY A 54 9.02 -0.42 -2.17
C GLY A 54 9.44 -1.08 -0.85
N GLU A 55 10.00 -0.31 0.08
CA GLU A 55 10.39 -0.79 1.40
C GLU A 55 9.32 -0.46 2.45
N GLU A 56 9.11 -1.38 3.39
CA GLU A 56 8.24 -1.13 4.55
C GLU A 56 8.97 -0.24 5.54
N ILE A 57 8.43 0.95 5.78
CA ILE A 57 9.01 1.94 6.70
C ILE A 57 8.28 1.97 8.05
N TRP A 58 7.10 1.37 8.10
CA TRP A 58 6.31 1.20 9.30
C TRP A 58 5.26 0.12 9.12
N SER A 59 4.95 -0.64 10.16
CA SER A 59 3.83 -1.57 10.20
C SER A 59 3.18 -1.61 11.57
N ALA A 60 1.86 -1.79 11.59
CA ALA A 60 1.15 -2.02 12.84
C ALA A 60 1.50 -3.40 13.40
N THR A 61 1.98 -3.44 14.63
CA THR A 61 2.23 -4.68 15.37
C THR A 61 1.00 -5.08 16.17
N GLY A 62 0.72 -6.39 16.25
CA GLY A 62 -0.32 -6.94 17.11
C GLY A 62 -1.39 -7.75 16.37
N SER A 63 -2.48 -8.04 17.09
CA SER A 63 -3.66 -8.68 16.53
C SER A 63 -4.28 -7.79 15.45
N GLY A 64 -4.81 -8.41 14.39
CA GLY A 64 -5.57 -7.68 13.39
C GLY A 64 -6.82 -7.02 13.96
N TYR A 65 -7.39 -6.11 13.18
CA TYR A 65 -8.57 -5.38 13.59
C TYR A 65 -9.82 -6.19 13.22
N PRO A 66 -10.78 -6.37 14.15
CA PRO A 66 -12.02 -7.09 13.88
C PRO A 66 -12.95 -6.34 12.90
N GLU A 67 -12.66 -5.07 12.63
CA GLU A 67 -13.39 -4.19 11.72
C GLU A 67 -12.48 -3.67 10.61
N GLU A 68 -13.08 -3.21 9.50
CA GLU A 68 -12.33 -2.58 8.42
C GLU A 68 -11.80 -1.23 8.91
N VAL A 69 -10.51 -1.18 9.20
CA VAL A 69 -9.81 0.02 9.67
C VAL A 69 -9.22 0.76 8.49
N THR A 70 -9.43 2.07 8.41
CA THR A 70 -8.76 2.93 7.43
C THR A 70 -7.95 3.99 8.18
N TYR A 71 -6.69 4.14 7.77
CA TYR A 71 -5.86 5.25 8.16
C TYR A 71 -6.00 6.33 7.11
N ASP A 72 -6.32 7.52 7.58
CA ASP A 72 -6.21 8.70 6.77
C ASP A 72 -4.77 9.22 6.84
N VAL A 73 -4.33 9.84 5.74
CA VAL A 73 -2.94 10.27 5.56
C VAL A 73 -2.94 11.74 5.15
N THR A 74 -2.20 12.54 5.90
CA THR A 74 -2.01 13.96 5.62
C THR A 74 -0.52 14.29 5.61
N TRP A 75 -0.09 14.95 4.55
CA TRP A 75 1.27 15.49 4.46
C TRP A 75 1.38 16.77 5.29
N ILE A 76 2.37 16.82 6.18
CA ILE A 76 2.70 18.04 6.94
C ILE A 76 3.55 18.96 6.06
N ASP A 77 4.52 18.37 5.35
CA ASP A 77 5.37 19.00 4.35
C ASP A 77 5.70 17.97 3.25
N ASN A 78 6.76 18.17 2.45
CA ASN A 78 7.11 17.21 1.39
C ASN A 78 7.75 15.92 1.88
N ASP A 79 8.43 15.96 3.02
CA ASP A 79 9.23 14.87 3.56
C ASP A 79 8.58 14.27 4.82
N THR A 80 7.59 14.93 5.40
CA THR A 80 6.92 14.50 6.63
C THR A 80 5.45 14.16 6.37
N VAL A 81 5.05 12.95 6.75
CA VAL A 81 3.68 12.49 6.63
C VAL A 81 3.12 12.06 7.98
N LYS A 82 1.87 12.43 8.24
CA LYS A 82 1.09 12.03 9.41
C LYS A 82 0.02 11.03 8.99
N LEU A 83 -0.04 9.93 9.72
CA LEU A 83 -1.10 8.94 9.64
C LEU A 83 -1.95 9.05 10.90
N TYR A 84 -3.27 9.04 10.72
CA TYR A 84 -4.22 9.08 11.83
C TYR A 84 -5.19 7.93 11.72
N TYR A 85 -5.26 7.16 12.80
CA TYR A 85 -6.33 6.19 12.98
C TYR A 85 -7.61 6.96 13.31
N SER A 86 -8.64 6.76 12.49
CA SER A 86 -9.97 7.33 12.72
C SER A 86 -10.97 6.20 12.88
N LYS A 87 -11.61 6.13 14.05
CA LYS A 87 -12.75 5.25 14.30
C LYS A 87 -13.90 6.08 14.86
N ASP A 88 -15.06 6.00 14.22
CA ASP A 88 -16.28 6.71 14.62
C ASP A 88 -16.08 8.24 14.81
N GLY A 89 -15.22 8.84 13.99
CA GLY A 89 -14.89 10.27 14.05
C GLY A 89 -14.02 10.67 15.25
N LYS A 90 -13.52 9.70 16.02
CA LYS A 90 -12.54 9.91 17.09
C LYS A 90 -11.17 9.47 16.59
N SER A 91 -10.20 10.37 16.67
CA SER A 91 -8.80 10.05 16.40
C SER A 91 -8.15 9.57 17.69
N SER A 92 -7.58 8.38 17.65
CA SER A 92 -7.00 7.74 18.86
C SER A 92 -5.48 7.73 18.81
N ASP A 93 -4.90 7.42 17.65
CA ASP A 93 -3.46 7.25 17.49
C ASP A 93 -2.96 8.06 16.27
N GLU A 94 -1.88 8.82 16.50
CA GLU A 94 -1.16 9.57 15.48
C GLU A 94 0.24 9.01 15.31
N ILE A 95 0.62 8.74 14.06
CA ILE A 95 1.97 8.31 13.69
C ILE A 95 2.54 9.36 12.74
N VAL A 96 3.73 9.87 13.04
CA VAL A 96 4.45 10.81 12.18
C VAL A 96 5.68 10.11 11.63
N LEU A 97 5.79 10.07 10.30
CA LEU A 97 6.91 9.46 9.58
C LEU A 97 7.69 10.56 8.85
N TYR A 98 9.01 10.58 9.04
CA TYR A 98 9.92 11.48 8.35
C TYR A 98 10.72 10.72 7.29
N LEU A 99 10.50 11.06 6.02
CA LEU A 99 11.08 10.41 4.85
C LEU A 99 12.45 10.97 4.48
N GLY A 100 12.81 12.17 4.94
CA GLY A 100 14.09 12.82 4.59
C GLY A 100 15.32 12.01 5.04
N ASN A 101 15.21 11.25 6.12
CA ASN A 101 16.29 10.37 6.61
C ASN A 101 16.42 9.07 5.81
N LEU A 102 15.46 8.75 4.95
CA LEU A 102 15.45 7.53 4.13
C LEU A 102 16.01 7.78 2.71
N GLU A 103 16.49 8.99 2.43
CA GLU A 103 17.09 9.34 1.13
C GLU A 103 18.63 9.20 1.11
N SER A 104 19.26 8.77 2.21
CA SER A 104 20.72 8.75 2.37
C SER A 104 21.43 7.42 2.08
N GLU A 105 20.80 6.49 1.36
CA GLU A 105 21.42 5.24 0.88
C GLU A 105 21.58 5.21 -0.65
#